data_AF-A0A521D6Q9-F1
#
_entry.id   AF-A0A521D6Q9-F1
#
_cell.length_a   1.000
_cell.length_b   1.000
_cell.length_c   1.000
_cell.angle_alpha   90.00
_cell.angle_beta   90.00
_cell.angle_gamma   90.00
#
_symmetry.space_group_name_H-M   'P 1'
#
loop_
_entity.id
_entity.type
_entity.pdbx_description
1 polymer ?
#
loop_
_entity_poly.entity_id
_entity_poly.type
_entity_poly.pdbx_seq_one_letter_code
_entity_poly.pdbx_strand_id
1 'polypeptide(L)'
;MKKRLTTTLLLAFCMVSISAVAQKVPEKVKEAFHNKYPSATEVVWENQLIRYIVSFELKNTSSTAVFSSGGNWQSTTTPLEEKEVPASVKDGFDKSKYAEDWEIQKTEKVESPEYSLLYKVYVAKNDIQKKNLFFTKDGRLFKENLTL
;
A
#
# COMPACT_ATOMS: atom_id res chain seq x y z
N MET A 1 64.84 28.60 -28.57
CA MET A 1 63.54 29.31 -28.51
C MET A 1 62.53 28.39 -29.22
N LYS A 2 61.41 27.90 -28.70
CA LYS A 2 60.44 28.44 -27.73
C LYS A 2 59.71 27.27 -27.01
N LYS A 3 59.75 27.37 -25.67
CA LYS A 3 58.87 26.94 -24.57
C LYS A 3 57.84 25.79 -24.77
N ARG A 4 57.96 24.80 -23.89
CA ARG A 4 56.94 23.82 -23.49
C ARG A 4 55.82 24.52 -22.71
N LEU A 5 54.56 24.09 -22.86
CA LEU A 5 53.50 24.40 -21.92
C LEU A 5 52.50 23.24 -21.87
N THR A 6 52.71 22.36 -20.89
CA THR A 6 51.74 21.36 -20.43
C THR A 6 50.76 22.05 -19.48
N THR A 7 49.47 21.99 -19.78
CA THR A 7 48.42 22.49 -18.87
C THR A 7 47.51 21.33 -18.52
N THR A 8 47.73 20.73 -17.35
CA THR A 8 46.86 19.69 -16.79
C THR A 8 45.72 20.38 -16.05
N LEU A 9 44.51 20.28 -16.58
CA LEU A 9 43.28 20.78 -15.97
C LEU A 9 42.80 19.75 -14.94
N LEU A 10 42.98 20.04 -13.65
CA LEU A 10 42.48 19.22 -12.55
C LEU A 10 41.01 19.59 -12.28
N LEU A 11 40.07 18.84 -12.85
CA LEU A 11 38.63 18.98 -12.59
C LEU A 11 38.26 18.15 -11.35
N ALA A 12 38.19 18.79 -10.19
CA ALA A 12 37.70 18.15 -8.96
C ALA A 12 36.16 18.05 -9.01
N PHE A 13 35.64 16.97 -9.57
CA PHE A 13 34.22 16.63 -9.49
C PHE A 13 33.96 15.99 -8.12
N CYS A 14 33.46 16.78 -7.17
CA CYS A 14 32.91 16.24 -5.92
C CYS A 14 31.68 15.40 -6.25
N MET A 15 31.84 14.08 -6.32
CA MET A 15 30.73 13.14 -6.21
C MET A 15 30.17 13.22 -4.78
N VAL A 16 29.13 14.01 -4.60
CA VAL A 16 28.26 13.87 -3.42
C VAL A 16 27.44 12.60 -3.66
N SER A 17 27.97 11.47 -3.20
CA SER A 17 27.19 10.24 -3.09
C SER A 17 26.14 10.45 -2.01
N ILE A 18 24.90 10.77 -2.41
CA ILE A 18 23.75 10.69 -1.52
C ILE A 18 23.55 9.21 -1.23
N SER A 19 24.15 8.72 -0.14
CA SER A 19 23.80 7.42 0.41
C SER A 19 22.34 7.51 0.85
N ALA A 20 21.43 6.82 0.14
CA ALA A 20 20.07 6.62 0.61
C ALA A 20 20.14 5.89 1.95
N VAL A 21 20.03 6.63 3.05
CA VAL A 21 19.93 6.03 4.38
C VAL A 21 18.57 5.34 4.40
N ALA A 22 18.56 4.02 4.17
CA ALA A 22 17.40 3.20 4.44
C ALA A 22 17.04 3.41 5.92
N GLN A 23 16.02 4.21 6.19
CA GLN A 23 15.63 4.51 7.55
C GLN A 23 15.16 3.18 8.18
N LYS A 24 15.83 2.77 9.26
CA LYS A 24 15.55 1.51 9.93
C LYS A 24 14.16 1.56 10.57
N VAL A 25 13.38 0.49 10.44
CA VAL A 25 12.08 0.35 11.12
C VAL A 25 12.30 0.34 12.64
N PRO A 26 11.65 1.22 13.43
CA PRO A 26 11.77 1.26 14.87
C PRO A 26 11.31 -0.05 15.51
N GLU A 27 12.00 -0.48 16.58
CA GLU A 27 11.71 -1.76 17.22
C GLU A 27 10.28 -1.84 17.78
N LYS A 28 9.79 -0.73 18.34
CA LYS A 28 8.40 -0.59 18.80
C LYS A 28 7.37 -0.90 17.70
N VAL A 29 7.66 -0.54 16.45
CA VAL A 29 6.78 -0.81 15.31
C VAL A 29 6.79 -2.30 14.96
N LYS A 30 7.96 -2.94 15.01
CA LYS A 30 8.08 -4.39 14.79
C LYS A 30 7.39 -5.19 15.90
N GLU A 31 7.55 -4.78 17.16
CA GLU A 31 6.86 -5.38 18.31
C GLU A 31 5.35 -5.26 18.15
N ALA A 32 4.84 -4.08 17.79
CA ALA A 32 3.41 -3.90 17.55
C ALA A 32 2.89 -4.79 16.41
N PHE A 33 3.66 -4.95 15.33
CA PHE A 33 3.34 -5.87 14.26
C PHE A 33 3.34 -7.33 14.74
N HIS A 34 4.38 -7.79 15.42
CA HIS A 34 4.49 -9.16 15.92
C HIS A 34 3.37 -9.51 16.91
N ASN A 35 3.04 -8.59 17.82
CA ASN A 35 1.94 -8.78 18.76
C ASN A 35 0.58 -8.92 18.06
N LYS A 36 0.37 -8.19 16.96
CA LYS A 36 -0.88 -8.27 16.19
C LYS A 36 -0.92 -9.47 15.25
N TYR A 37 0.22 -9.89 14.73
CA TYR A 37 0.36 -10.96 13.74
C TYR A 37 1.46 -11.97 14.14
N PRO A 38 1.28 -12.70 15.26
CA PRO A 38 2.33 -13.57 15.80
C PRO A 38 2.70 -14.74 14.87
N SER A 39 1.80 -15.12 13.96
CA SER A 39 1.99 -16.20 12.99
C SER A 39 2.31 -15.70 11.58
N ALA A 40 2.64 -14.43 11.39
CA ALA A 40 3.01 -13.90 10.08
C ALA A 40 4.37 -14.41 9.61
N THR A 41 4.49 -14.69 8.31
CA THR A 41 5.73 -15.11 7.65
C THR A 41 6.03 -14.19 6.46
N GLU A 42 7.19 -14.36 5.81
CA GLU A 42 7.58 -13.58 4.62
C GLU A 42 7.44 -12.05 4.82
N VAL A 43 7.93 -11.57 5.98
CA VAL A 43 7.73 -10.19 6.42
C VAL A 43 8.68 -9.23 5.69
N VAL A 44 8.13 -8.34 4.88
CA VAL A 44 8.86 -7.32 4.13
C VAL A 44 8.40 -5.93 4.55
N TRP A 45 9.33 -5.09 4.97
CA TRP A 45 9.06 -3.72 5.39
C TRP A 45 9.39 -2.71 4.30
N GLU A 46 8.47 -1.79 4.06
CA GLU A 46 8.67 -0.57 3.31
C GLU A 46 8.55 0.63 4.26
N ASN A 47 9.63 1.41 4.36
CA ASN A 47 9.65 2.61 5.19
C ASN A 47 9.31 3.84 4.35
N GLN A 48 8.32 4.59 4.81
CA GLN A 48 7.97 5.90 4.28
C GLN A 48 8.08 6.95 5.40
N LEU A 49 8.34 8.21 5.03
CA LEU A 49 8.65 9.31 5.96
C LEU A 49 7.69 9.44 7.17
N ILE A 50 6.42 9.06 7.01
CA ILE A 50 5.37 9.24 8.02
C ILE A 50 4.72 7.92 8.49
N ARG A 51 5.04 6.78 7.88
CA ARG A 51 4.39 5.49 8.15
C ARG A 51 5.25 4.31 7.73
N TYR A 52 5.00 3.17 8.35
CA TYR A 52 5.65 1.91 8.05
C TYR A 52 4.63 0.98 7.43
N ILE A 53 4.93 0.49 6.23
CA ILE A 53 4.12 -0.46 5.51
C ILE A 53 4.81 -1.82 5.65
N VAL A 54 4.06 -2.85 5.98
CA VAL A 54 4.57 -4.21 6.10
C VAL A 54 3.71 -5.15 5.28
N SER A 55 4.33 -5.82 4.32
CA SER A 55 3.74 -6.92 3.57
C SER A 55 4.17 -8.24 4.20
N PHE A 56 3.25 -9.18 4.34
CA PHE A 56 3.49 -10.45 5.02
C PHE A 56 2.47 -11.50 4.58
N GLU A 57 2.84 -12.77 4.71
CA GLU A 57 1.94 -13.90 4.53
C GLU A 57 1.23 -14.23 5.84
N LEU A 58 -0.09 -14.38 5.78
CA LEU A 58 -0.91 -14.84 6.89
C LEU A 58 -1.94 -15.84 6.39
N LYS A 59 -1.87 -17.09 6.88
CA LYS A 59 -2.76 -18.19 6.45
C LYS A 59 -2.77 -18.37 4.91
N ASN A 60 -1.59 -18.29 4.28
CA ASN A 60 -1.39 -18.36 2.82
C ASN A 60 -2.04 -17.21 2.03
N THR A 61 -2.25 -16.05 2.67
CA THR A 61 -2.73 -14.84 2.01
C THR A 61 -1.77 -13.68 2.27
N SER A 62 -1.26 -13.12 1.18
CA SER A 62 -0.43 -11.91 1.22
C SER A 62 -1.24 -10.71 1.65
N SER A 63 -0.94 -10.16 2.82
CA SER A 63 -1.61 -9.00 3.40
C SER A 63 -0.62 -7.85 3.57
N THR A 64 -1.16 -6.63 3.59
CA THR A 64 -0.37 -5.42 3.85
C THR A 64 -0.96 -4.68 5.04
N ALA A 65 -0.15 -4.43 6.06
CA ALA A 65 -0.54 -3.61 7.20
C ALA A 65 0.25 -2.30 7.22
N VAL A 66 -0.37 -1.28 7.80
CA VAL A 66 0.23 0.05 7.97
C VAL A 66 0.28 0.39 9.45
N PHE A 67 1.44 0.84 9.90
CA PHE A 67 1.68 1.31 11.26
C PHE A 67 2.24 2.73 11.25
N SER A 68 1.79 3.54 12.20
CA SER A 68 2.39 4.85 12.48
C SER A 68 3.80 4.71 13.07
N SER A 69 4.58 5.79 13.09
CA SER A 69 5.89 5.85 13.76
C SER A 69 5.84 5.54 15.26
N GLY A 70 4.68 5.76 15.89
CA GLY A 70 4.45 5.40 17.29
C GLY A 70 4.16 3.92 17.53
N GLY A 71 4.08 3.09 16.49
CA GLY A 71 3.69 1.67 16.58
C GLY A 71 2.18 1.43 16.59
N ASN A 72 1.35 2.47 16.41
CA ASN A 72 -0.10 2.29 16.34
C ASN A 72 -0.48 1.69 14.99
N TRP A 73 -1.26 0.60 15.00
CA TRP A 73 -1.86 0.00 13.81
C TRP A 73 -2.88 0.95 13.18
N GLN A 74 -2.74 1.22 11.88
CA GLN A 74 -3.60 2.12 11.13
C GLN A 74 -4.58 1.35 10.24
N SER A 75 -4.11 0.35 9.52
CA SER A 75 -4.96 -0.47 8.67
C SER A 75 -4.31 -1.80 8.31
N THR A 76 -5.13 -2.77 7.92
CA THR A 76 -4.68 -3.98 7.22
C THR A 76 -5.57 -4.23 6.02
N THR A 77 -4.93 -4.43 4.88
CA THR A 77 -5.56 -4.76 3.61
C THR A 77 -5.25 -6.21 3.29
N THR A 78 -6.29 -7.00 3.06
CA THR A 78 -6.16 -8.42 2.69
C THR A 78 -6.96 -8.65 1.41
N PRO A 79 -6.35 -9.17 0.34
CA PRO A 79 -7.06 -9.62 -0.85
C PRO A 79 -8.14 -10.65 -0.51
N LEU A 80 -9.26 -10.60 -1.23
CA LEU A 80 -10.31 -11.61 -1.12
C LEU A 80 -10.40 -12.39 -2.43
N GLU A 81 -10.57 -13.69 -2.31
CA GLU A 81 -11.01 -14.52 -3.43
C GLU A 81 -12.46 -14.20 -3.79
N GLU A 82 -12.88 -14.43 -5.04
CA GLU A 82 -14.22 -14.07 -5.51
C GLU A 82 -15.36 -14.68 -4.68
N LYS A 83 -15.16 -15.90 -4.15
CA LYS A 83 -16.09 -16.60 -3.26
C LYS A 83 -16.18 -16.00 -1.85
N GLU A 84 -15.18 -15.22 -1.44
CA GLU A 84 -15.11 -14.59 -0.11
C GLU A 84 -15.70 -13.18 -0.12
N VAL A 85 -15.92 -12.61 -1.31
CA VAL A 85 -16.57 -11.30 -1.46
C VAL A 85 -18.04 -11.40 -1.02
N PRO A 86 -18.48 -10.62 -0.03
CA PRO A 86 -19.87 -10.66 0.42
C PRO A 86 -20.86 -10.33 -0.69
N ALA A 87 -21.97 -11.06 -0.74
CA ALA A 87 -23.03 -10.83 -1.72
C ALA A 87 -23.59 -9.39 -1.66
N SER A 88 -23.68 -8.81 -0.46
CA SER A 88 -24.09 -7.42 -0.26
C SER A 88 -23.17 -6.42 -0.96
N VAL A 89 -21.86 -6.67 -0.98
CA VAL A 89 -20.89 -5.80 -1.66
C VAL A 89 -21.04 -5.90 -3.18
N LYS A 90 -21.28 -7.11 -3.71
CA LYS A 90 -21.57 -7.32 -5.14
C LYS A 90 -22.85 -6.57 -5.55
N ASP A 91 -23.94 -6.78 -4.82
CA ASP A 91 -25.21 -6.07 -5.02
C ASP A 91 -25.07 -4.55 -4.90
N GLY A 92 -24.27 -4.09 -3.94
CA GLY A 92 -23.94 -2.68 -3.76
C GLY A 92 -23.20 -2.08 -4.96
N PHE A 93 -22.27 -2.83 -5.55
CA PHE A 93 -21.58 -2.44 -6.76
C PHE A 93 -22.53 -2.38 -7.96
N ASP A 94 -23.34 -3.42 -8.17
CA ASP A 94 -24.28 -3.54 -9.29
C ASP A 94 -25.35 -2.42 -9.29
N LYS A 95 -25.70 -1.90 -8.10
CA LYS A 95 -26.62 -0.75 -7.94
C LYS A 95 -25.94 0.61 -8.03
N SER A 96 -24.61 0.65 -8.13
CA SER A 96 -23.85 1.89 -8.19
C SER A 96 -23.76 2.45 -9.61
N LYS A 97 -23.36 3.73 -9.73
CA LYS A 97 -23.08 4.38 -11.03
C LYS A 97 -21.92 3.75 -11.83
N TYR A 98 -21.25 2.75 -11.27
CA TYR A 98 -20.07 2.11 -11.86
C TYR A 98 -20.39 0.81 -12.59
N ALA A 99 -21.54 0.18 -12.31
CA ALA A 99 -21.85 -1.17 -12.78
C ALA A 99 -21.88 -1.34 -14.30
N GLU A 100 -22.25 -0.29 -15.04
CA GLU A 100 -22.44 -0.36 -16.49
C GLU A 100 -21.11 -0.33 -17.26
N ASP A 101 -20.18 0.53 -16.83
CA ASP A 101 -18.98 0.88 -17.60
C ASP A 101 -17.67 0.43 -16.94
N TRP A 102 -17.72 -0.09 -15.71
CA TRP A 102 -16.53 -0.41 -14.93
C TRP A 102 -16.50 -1.89 -14.57
N GLU A 103 -15.34 -2.50 -14.74
CA GLU A 103 -15.10 -3.89 -14.38
C GLU A 103 -14.39 -3.98 -13.03
N ILE A 104 -14.85 -4.90 -12.18
CA ILE A 104 -14.15 -5.25 -10.94
C ILE A 104 -12.87 -5.99 -11.29
N GLN A 105 -11.75 -5.43 -10.86
CA GLN A 105 -10.42 -6.00 -11.07
C GLN A 105 -9.91 -6.76 -9.84
N LYS A 106 -10.23 -6.26 -8.64
CA LYS A 106 -9.82 -6.87 -7.37
C LYS A 106 -10.75 -6.43 -6.25
N THR A 107 -10.98 -7.32 -5.29
CA THR A 107 -11.62 -6.95 -4.02
C THR A 107 -10.68 -7.26 -2.85
N GLU A 108 -10.64 -6.36 -1.89
CA GLU A 108 -9.82 -6.47 -0.68
C GLU A 108 -10.68 -6.11 0.53
N LYS A 109 -10.52 -6.80 1.65
CA LYS A 109 -11.01 -6.29 2.94
C LYS A 109 -10.00 -5.31 3.52
N VAL A 110 -10.50 -4.24 4.13
CA VAL A 110 -9.71 -3.21 4.80
C VAL A 110 -10.20 -3.07 6.23
N GLU A 111 -9.39 -3.50 7.18
CA GLU A 111 -9.65 -3.39 8.60
C GLU A 111 -8.88 -2.17 9.15
N SER A 112 -9.52 -1.37 10.00
CA SER A 112 -8.90 -0.19 10.63
C SER A 112 -9.59 0.15 11.95
N PRO A 113 -8.93 0.89 12.87
CA PRO A 113 -9.58 1.37 14.09
C PRO A 113 -10.77 2.30 13.82
N GLU A 114 -10.74 3.07 12.72
CA GLU A 114 -11.74 4.10 12.43
C GLU A 114 -13.07 3.51 11.94
N TYR A 115 -13.01 2.52 11.02
CA TYR A 115 -14.20 1.99 10.36
C TYR A 115 -14.52 0.53 10.72
N SER A 116 -13.67 -0.11 11.53
CA SER A 116 -13.67 -1.56 11.81
C SER A 116 -13.43 -2.44 10.58
N LEU A 117 -14.30 -2.37 9.56
CA LEU A 117 -14.22 -3.16 8.33
C LEU A 117 -14.89 -2.44 7.15
N LEU A 118 -14.15 -2.33 6.04
CA LEU A 118 -14.65 -1.94 4.73
C LEU A 118 -14.19 -2.95 3.67
N TYR A 119 -14.89 -2.97 2.54
CA TYR A 119 -14.52 -3.74 1.36
C TYR A 119 -14.10 -2.78 0.25
N LYS A 120 -12.82 -2.82 -0.12
CA LYS A 120 -12.25 -2.03 -1.19
C LYS A 120 -12.39 -2.82 -2.50
N VAL A 121 -13.20 -2.31 -3.41
CA VAL A 121 -13.40 -2.82 -4.77
C VAL A 121 -12.60 -1.93 -5.72
N TYR A 122 -11.55 -2.49 -6.29
CA TYR A 122 -10.76 -1.84 -7.32
C TYR A 122 -11.42 -2.08 -8.68
N VAL A 123 -11.74 -1.00 -9.38
CA VAL A 123 -12.51 -1.03 -10.62
C VAL A 123 -11.80 -0.26 -11.71
N ALA A 124 -11.93 -0.72 -12.96
CA ALA A 124 -11.36 -0.09 -14.13
C ALA A 124 -12.41 0.06 -15.23
N LYS A 125 -12.49 1.24 -15.84
CA LYS A 125 -13.26 1.47 -17.07
C LYS A 125 -12.40 1.24 -18.32
N ASN A 126 -11.10 1.47 -18.20
CA ASN A 126 -10.06 1.20 -19.19
C ASN A 126 -8.70 1.25 -18.49
N ASP A 127 -7.61 1.12 -19.25
CA ASP A 127 -6.24 1.07 -18.72
C ASP A 127 -5.83 2.31 -17.90
N ILE A 128 -6.47 3.46 -18.16
CA ILE A 128 -6.17 4.75 -17.54
C ILE A 128 -7.13 5.03 -16.38
N GLN A 129 -8.42 4.80 -16.57
CA GLN A 129 -9.46 5.16 -15.61
C GLN A 129 -9.67 4.05 -14.59
N LYS A 130 -9.05 4.23 -13.42
CA LYS A 130 -9.06 3.27 -12.30
C LYS A 130 -9.50 3.93 -11.00
N LYS A 131 -10.35 3.25 -10.23
CA LYS A 131 -10.90 3.75 -8.96
C LYS A 131 -10.88 2.69 -7.88
N ASN A 132 -10.77 3.14 -6.63
CA ASN A 132 -11.03 2.34 -5.45
C ASN A 132 -12.36 2.77 -4.85
N LEU A 133 -13.31 1.84 -4.79
CA LEU A 133 -14.62 2.02 -4.18
C LEU A 133 -14.64 1.30 -2.84
N PHE A 134 -15.08 1.96 -1.77
CA PHE A 134 -15.12 1.39 -0.43
C PHE A 134 -16.57 1.16 -0.04
N PHE A 135 -16.94 -0.09 0.17
CA PHE A 135 -18.27 -0.52 0.59
C PHE A 135 -18.27 -0.94 2.06
N THR A 136 -19.36 -0.67 2.75
CA THR A 136 -19.60 -1.28 4.07
C THR A 136 -19.97 -2.76 3.91
N LYS A 137 -19.99 -3.51 5.03
CA LYS A 137 -20.45 -4.90 5.06
C LYS A 137 -21.88 -5.10 4.52
N ASP A 138 -22.70 -4.06 4.56
CA ASP A 138 -24.10 -4.08 4.10
C ASP A 138 -24.23 -3.65 2.63
N GLY A 139 -23.12 -3.47 1.90
CA GLY A 139 -23.15 -3.13 0.48
C GLY A 139 -23.32 -1.64 0.18
N ARG A 140 -23.28 -0.77 1.19
CA ARG A 140 -23.40 0.67 0.96
C ARG A 140 -22.06 1.26 0.52
N LEU A 141 -22.03 1.97 -0.61
CA LEU A 141 -20.87 2.75 -1.02
C LEU A 141 -20.60 3.85 0.03
N PHE A 142 -19.46 3.75 0.69
CA PHE A 142 -19.02 4.65 1.75
C PHE A 142 -18.14 5.78 1.19
N LYS A 143 -17.16 5.44 0.34
CA LYS A 143 -16.18 6.38 -0.21
C LYS A 143 -15.64 5.89 -1.56
N GLU A 144 -15.18 6.83 -2.39
CA GLU A 144 -14.43 6.53 -3.62
C GLU A 144 -13.13 7.35 -3.67
N ASN A 145 -12.04 6.74 -4.18
CA ASN A 145 -10.76 7.40 -4.43
C ASN A 145 -10.30 7.13 -5.86
N LEU A 146 -9.62 8.10 -6.46
CA LEU A 146 -8.87 7.87 -7.69
C LEU A 146 -7.58 7.10 -7.38
N THR A 147 -7.22 6.19 -8.28
CA THR A 147 -5.89 5.58 -8.28
C THR A 147 -5.08 6.37 -9.29
N LEU A 148 -4.09 7.14 -8.83
CA LEU A 148 -3.13 7.86 -9.69
C LEU A 148 -2.06 6.89 -10.18
#